data_AF-A0A5R2MZU5-F1
#
_entry.id   AF-A0A5R2MZU5-F1
#
_cell.length_a   1.000
_cell.length_b   1.000
_cell.length_c   1.000
_cell.angle_alpha   90.00
_cell.angle_beta   90.00
_cell.angle_gamma   90.00
#
_symmetry.space_group_name_H-M   'P 1'
#
loop_
_entity.id
_entity.type
_entity.pdbx_description
1 polymer ?
#
loop_
_entity_poly.entity_id
_entity_poly.type
_entity_poly.pdbx_seq_one_letter_code
_entity_poly.pdbx_strand_id
1 'polypeptide(L)'
;LMSGIDPTHAGLERIPTSVVSIGDFAKWLKLSRTHLGRKLRTAEELGSIGWLGQRGHSVMWVSHRFYEEYMTVQAAKLAVVDTAFKACFPPSQGDG
;
A
#
# COMPACT_ATOMS: atom_id res chain seq x y z
N LEU A 1 1.72 -3.93 5.73
CA LEU A 1 2.77 -2.94 6.00
C LEU A 1 3.58 -2.75 4.72
N MET A 2 3.33 -1.64 4.01
CA MET A 2 4.19 -1.19 2.91
C MET A 2 5.48 -0.66 3.55
N SER A 3 6.48 -1.53 3.68
CA SER A 3 7.84 -1.12 4.04
C SER A 3 8.53 -0.62 2.76
N GLY A 4 8.96 0.63 2.75
CA GLY A 4 9.73 1.18 1.64
C GLY A 4 9.50 2.64 1.27
N ILE A 5 8.72 3.43 2.03
CA ILE A 5 8.66 4.88 1.82
C ILE A 5 9.61 5.53 2.80
N ASP A 6 10.73 6.02 2.27
CA ASP A 6 11.65 6.86 3.00
C ASP A 6 10.92 8.17 3.38
N PRO A 7 10.92 8.59 4.66
CA PRO A 7 10.22 9.79 5.12
C PRO A 7 10.65 11.08 4.40
N THR A 8 11.81 11.09 3.74
CA THR A 8 12.25 12.20 2.88
C THR A 8 11.41 12.36 1.60
N HIS A 9 10.66 11.34 1.19
CA HIS A 9 9.86 11.33 -0.03
C HIS A 9 8.39 11.68 0.22
N ALA A 10 7.99 11.90 1.48
CA ALA A 10 6.61 12.24 1.85
C ALA A 10 6.14 13.58 1.26
N GLY A 11 7.05 14.47 0.84
CA GLY A 11 6.72 15.72 0.16
C GLY A 11 6.68 15.65 -1.37
N LEU A 12 6.95 14.48 -1.97
CA LEU A 12 6.95 14.34 -3.42
C LEU A 12 5.54 14.10 -3.95
N GLU A 13 5.18 14.81 -5.02
CA GLU A 13 3.93 14.58 -5.76
C GLU A 13 3.85 13.12 -6.27
N ARG A 14 5.00 12.51 -6.54
CA ARG A 14 5.18 11.11 -6.94
C ARG A 14 6.10 10.40 -5.96
N ILE A 15 5.54 9.52 -5.15
CA ILE A 15 6.27 8.79 -4.11
C ILE A 15 6.77 7.47 -4.71
N PRO A 16 8.10 7.27 -4.85
CA PRO A 16 8.66 6.00 -5.33
C PRO A 16 8.32 4.87 -4.35
N THR A 17 7.97 3.71 -4.89
CA THR A 17 7.75 2.49 -4.10
C THR A 17 8.92 1.54 -4.28
N SER A 18 9.09 0.61 -3.33
CA SER A 18 10.03 -0.51 -3.47
C SER A 18 9.60 -1.54 -4.54
N VAL A 19 8.47 -1.33 -5.21
CA VAL A 19 7.95 -2.25 -6.24
C VAL A 19 8.63 -1.98 -7.58
N VAL A 20 9.47 -2.91 -8.00
CA VAL A 20 10.18 -2.88 -9.29
C VAL A 20 9.60 -3.84 -10.34
N SER A 21 8.73 -4.77 -9.91
CA SER A 21 8.15 -5.83 -10.75
C SER A 21 6.67 -6.07 -10.42
N ILE A 22 5.79 -5.91 -11.43
CA ILE A 22 4.35 -6.20 -11.30
C ILE A 22 4.12 -7.69 -11.02
N GLY A 23 4.96 -8.56 -11.61
CA GLY A 23 4.84 -10.01 -11.44
C GLY A 23 5.07 -10.45 -10.00
N ASP A 24 6.05 -9.87 -9.33
CA ASP A 24 6.35 -10.19 -7.93
C ASP A 24 5.36 -9.52 -6.98
N PHE A 25 4.88 -8.32 -7.33
CA PHE A 25 3.78 -7.67 -6.62
C PHE A 25 2.48 -8.49 -6.67
N ALA A 26 2.15 -9.10 -7.82
CA ALA A 26 0.99 -9.99 -7.96
C ALA A 26 1.09 -11.22 -7.06
N LYS A 27 2.27 -11.85 -7.01
CA LYS A 27 2.53 -13.01 -6.13
C LYS A 27 2.37 -12.63 -4.66
N TRP A 28 2.92 -11.49 -4.25
CA TRP A 28 2.81 -10.99 -2.87
C TRP A 28 1.35 -10.74 -2.46
N LEU A 29 0.55 -10.16 -3.36
CA LEU A 29 -0.88 -9.92 -3.13
C LEU A 29 -1.77 -11.16 -3.32
N LYS A 30 -1.20 -12.30 -3.75
CA LYS A 30 -1.94 -13.51 -4.14
C LYS A 30 -3.05 -13.23 -5.18
N LEU A 31 -2.80 -12.29 -6.09
CA LEU A 31 -3.72 -11.91 -7.17
C LEU A 31 -3.25 -12.47 -8.51
N SER A 32 -4.18 -12.69 -9.44
CA SER A 32 -3.80 -13.02 -10.81
C SER A 32 -3.14 -11.82 -11.49
N ARG A 33 -2.10 -12.09 -12.30
CA ARG A 33 -1.36 -11.04 -13.04
C ARG A 33 -2.29 -10.21 -13.93
N THR A 34 -3.27 -10.86 -14.57
CA THR A 34 -4.25 -10.20 -15.44
C THR A 34 -5.17 -9.26 -14.65
N HIS A 35 -5.65 -9.68 -13.48
CA HIS A 35 -6.50 -8.83 -12.65
C HIS A 35 -5.73 -7.62 -12.10
N LEU A 36 -4.51 -7.85 -11.61
CA LEU A 36 -3.65 -6.77 -11.13
C LEU A 36 -3.28 -5.80 -12.26
N GLY A 37 -2.89 -6.30 -13.43
CA GLY A 37 -2.53 -5.47 -14.58
C GLY A 37 -3.67 -4.54 -15.03
N ARG A 38 -4.92 -5.03 -14.99
CA ARG A 38 -6.10 -4.19 -15.26
C ARG A 38 -6.27 -3.08 -14.22
N LYS A 39 -6.19 -3.41 -12.93
CA LYS A 39 -6.31 -2.42 -11.85
C LYS A 39 -5.21 -1.36 -11.93
N LEU A 40 -3.97 -1.78 -12.20
CA LEU A 40 -2.84 -0.86 -12.37
C LEU A 40 -3.00 0.03 -13.60
N ARG A 41 -3.58 -0.48 -14.70
CA ARG A 41 -3.88 0.35 -15.88
C ARG A 41 -4.89 1.45 -15.55
N THR A 42 -5.99 1.10 -14.89
CA THR A 42 -6.99 2.09 -14.49
C THR A 42 -6.39 3.12 -13.52
N ALA A 43 -5.57 2.70 -12.57
CA ALA A 43 -4.90 3.61 -11.65
C ALA A 43 -3.87 4.53 -12.34
N GLU A 44 -3.20 4.04 -13.39
CA GLU A 44 -2.30 4.84 -14.23
C GLU A 44 -3.08 5.88 -15.06
N GLU A 45 -4.20 5.49 -15.68
CA GLU A 45 -5.10 6.40 -16.40
C GLU A 45 -5.66 7.51 -15.51
N LEU A 46 -5.89 7.21 -14.23
CA LEU A 46 -6.34 8.17 -13.21
C LEU A 46 -5.19 9.00 -12.62
N GLY A 47 -3.93 8.76 -13.03
CA GLY A 47 -2.74 9.45 -12.50
C GLY A 47 -2.42 9.09 -11.04
N SER A 48 -3.05 8.05 -10.49
CA SER A 48 -2.81 7.57 -9.12
C SER A 48 -1.49 6.82 -8.98
N ILE A 49 -1.01 6.21 -10.07
CA ILE A 49 0.28 5.51 -10.11
C ILE A 49 1.00 5.76 -11.43
N GLY A 50 2.27 5.40 -11.48
CA GLY A 50 2.99 5.24 -12.74
C GLY A 50 4.34 4.60 -12.55
N TRP A 51 5.20 4.73 -13.56
CA TRP A 51 6.55 4.16 -13.56
C TRP A 51 7.57 5.27 -13.79
N LEU A 52 8.74 5.15 -13.16
CA LEU A 52 9.88 6.06 -13.41
C LEU A 52 10.57 5.76 -14.75
N GLY A 53 10.36 4.57 -15.31
CA GLY A 53 10.86 4.16 -16.62
C GLY A 53 9.87 3.24 -17.33
N GLN A 54 10.34 2.13 -17.90
CA GLN A 54 9.48 1.20 -18.60
C GLN A 54 8.41 0.61 -17.68
N ARG A 55 7.14 0.69 -18.13
CA ARG A 55 5.99 0.14 -17.41
C ARG A 55 6.20 -1.33 -17.06
N GLY A 56 6.02 -1.64 -15.78
CA GLY A 56 6.10 -3.01 -15.25
C GLY A 56 7.50 -3.59 -15.08
N HIS A 57 8.53 -2.85 -15.49
CA HIS A 57 9.95 -3.24 -15.44
C HIS A 57 10.83 -2.17 -14.77
N SER A 58 10.22 -1.18 -14.13
CA SER A 58 10.91 -0.10 -13.44
C SER A 58 10.20 0.23 -12.14
N VAL A 59 10.84 1.07 -11.32
CA VAL A 59 10.29 1.57 -10.06
C VAL A 59 8.92 2.17 -10.30
N MET A 60 7.91 1.59 -9.65
CA MET A 60 6.57 2.13 -9.61
C MET A 60 6.53 3.28 -8.60
N TRP A 61 5.87 4.37 -8.96
CA TRP A 61 5.53 5.45 -8.04
C TRP A 61 4.02 5.52 -7.86
N VAL A 62 3.59 6.07 -6.73
CA VAL A 62 2.18 6.39 -6.44
C VAL A 62 2.04 7.89 -6.24
N SER A 63 0.89 8.45 -6.58
CA SER A 63 0.64 9.87 -6.31
C SER A 63 0.49 10.11 -4.81
N HIS A 64 0.88 11.30 -4.37
CA HIS A 64 0.75 11.69 -2.96
C HIS A 64 -0.70 11.57 -2.46
N ARG A 65 -1.67 12.07 -3.25
CA ARG A 65 -3.11 11.96 -2.93
C ARG A 65 -3.57 10.51 -2.76
N PHE A 66 -3.15 9.62 -3.66
CA PHE A 66 -3.49 8.20 -3.56
C PHE A 66 -2.87 7.56 -2.31
N TYR A 67 -1.68 7.99 -1.92
CA TYR A 67 -1.03 7.56 -0.70
C TYR A 67 -1.80 8.01 0.56
N GLU A 68 -2.24 9.26 0.63
CA GLU A 68 -3.06 9.77 1.76
C GLU A 68 -4.40 9.02 1.90
N GLU A 69 -5.10 8.81 0.78
CA GLU A 69 -6.34 8.03 0.73
C GLU A 69 -6.10 6.59 1.22
N TYR A 70 -5.00 5.96 0.80
CA TYR A 70 -4.63 4.61 1.24
C TYR A 70 -4.25 4.54 2.73
N MET A 71 -3.50 5.52 3.25
CA MET A 71 -3.13 5.56 4.67
C MET A 71 -4.35 5.68 5.58
N THR A 72 -5.35 6.47 5.18
CA THR A 72 -6.61 6.61 5.90
C THR A 72 -7.35 5.27 6.02
N VAL A 73 -7.43 4.52 4.92
CA VAL A 73 -8.06 3.18 4.92
C VAL A 73 -7.27 2.17 5.75
N GLN A 74 -5.93 2.23 5.73
CA GLN A 74 -5.10 1.33 6.53
C GLN A 74 -5.19 1.60 8.03
N ALA A 75 -5.31 2.86 8.45
CA ALA A 75 -5.55 3.22 9.83
C ALA A 75 -6.88 2.63 10.34
N ALA A 76 -7.95 2.73 9.53
CA ALA A 76 -9.24 2.13 9.85
C ALA A 76 -9.15 0.60 9.96
N LYS A 77 -8.44 -0.07 9.04
CA LYS A 77 -8.23 -1.53 9.11
C LYS A 77 -7.48 -1.94 10.36
N LEU A 78 -6.44 -1.20 10.74
CA LEU A 78 -5.66 -1.48 11.94
C LEU A 78 -6.47 -1.28 13.21
N ALA A 79 -7.34 -0.26 13.26
CA ALA A 79 -8.25 -0.03 14.39
C ALA A 79 -9.23 -1.20 14.60
N VAL A 80 -9.73 -1.80 13.52
CA VAL A 80 -10.59 -2.99 13.61
C VAL A 80 -9.81 -4.19 14.16
N VAL A 81 -8.57 -4.40 13.70
CA VAL A 81 -7.71 -5.49 14.20
C VAL A 81 -7.35 -5.26 15.67
N ASP A 82 -7.01 -4.04 16.07
CA ASP A 82 -6.72 -3.68 17.46
C ASP A 82 -7.94 -3.91 18.38
N THR A 83 -9.13 -3.54 17.91
CA THR A 83 -10.39 -3.79 18.64
C THR A 83 -10.65 -5.29 18.80
N ALA A 84 -10.50 -6.07 17.73
CA ALA A 84 -10.66 -7.53 17.79
C ALA A 84 -9.61 -8.19 18.69
N PHE A 85 -8.37 -7.70 18.64
CA PHE A 85 -7.30 -8.18 19.51
C PHE A 85 -7.61 -7.90 20.99
N LYS A 86 -8.03 -6.68 21.34
CA LYS A 86 -8.44 -6.32 22.71
C LYS A 86 -9.64 -7.13 23.20
N ALA A 87 -10.56 -7.51 22.31
CA ALA A 87 -11.69 -8.36 22.66
C ALA A 87 -11.30 -9.81 22.98
N CYS A 88 -10.30 -10.36 22.27
CA CYS A 88 -9.80 -11.72 22.51
C CYS A 88 -8.74 -11.80 23.62
N PHE A 89 -7.98 -10.72 23.82
CA PHE A 89 -6.94 -10.58 24.82
C PHE A 89 -7.20 -9.32 25.65
N PRO A 90 -8.25 -9.34 26.49
CA PRO A 90 -8.50 -8.22 27.40
C PRO A 90 -7.24 -8.00 28.24
N PRO A 91 -6.85 -6.74 28.50
CA PRO A 91 -5.70 -6.48 29.37
C PRO A 91 -5.96 -7.20 30.68
N SER A 92 -5.02 -8.05 31.09
CA SER A 92 -5.05 -8.71 32.39
C SER A 92 -5.36 -7.63 33.41
N GLN A 93 -6.54 -7.71 34.02
CA GLN A 93 -6.89 -6.87 35.14
C GLN A 93 -5.84 -7.20 36.19
N GLY A 94 -4.83 -6.35 36.33
CA GLY A 94 -3.85 -6.45 37.39
C GLY A 94 -4.61 -6.29 38.68
N ASP A 95 -4.79 -7.40 39.40
CA ASP A 95 -5.20 -7.40 40.79
C ASP A 95 -4.28 -6.46 41.58
N GLY A 96 -4.90 -5.70 42.48
CA GLY A 96 -4.27 -4.66 43.30
C GLY A 96 -3.29 -5.15 44.35
#